data_AF-A0A1Y3MVC4-F1
#
_entry.id   AF-A0A1Y3MVC4-F1
#
_cell.length_a   1.000
_cell.length_b   1.000
_cell.length_c   1.000
_cell.angle_alpha   90.00
_cell.angle_beta   90.00
_cell.angle_gamma   90.00
#
_symmetry.space_group_name_H-M   'P 1'
#
loop_
_entity.id
_entity.type
_entity.pdbx_description
1 polymer ?
#
loop_
_entity_poly.entity_id
_entity_poly.type
_entity_poly.pdbx_seq_one_letter_code
_entity_poly.pdbx_strand_id
1 'polypeptide(L)'
;MGDNMLYFINSDNSLQNFNLESSNDNKNYLLSRYFSWKGNMQGDWLTKEVTSNIIGIGSQNPLIAYILSNVKDFNSENPDSILKWKKSYQRQIEFIRWLQSSEGAIVGVAQYSSNNDIPDKASYFYNLVFSKNSKEENNNLFSTQCFVFESLAELYYITKDRDVEIIINKWLNWVLSVFHLTSDGLFKIPNKLSFEGQPKSWIPTNSIEKHRNDKLNVIVEDYNNSIGVAASLSKILLLMGKKTNNEDYLTIGRDILEKIEVTSKDDQGYSVSETFYQYRQFNKKLPIPEDFKGLYGRSSKINDKSTFISIRSYYKKDKDWKKINDFLNKGTPVPTFKYHRFWEQCEILSAQGLYSQYYTKHYPKPKCCKPYVCEAAMKMGYRCCNTCEIKFIDENIKYGYENGEWCGIPDECYEPTILCKHATRFGFPCCDTCELQYIDDFGNWGFENDNWCGISPNMCDPFYTEKNTKCQKVEGYECCKECKVVTEEDNIKWGYENENWCVIPYSC
;
A
#
# COMPACT_ATOMS: atom_id res chain seq x y z
N MET A 1 5.51 -30.43 2.65
CA MET A 1 6.23 -29.22 2.17
C MET A 1 6.13 -28.05 3.13
N GLY A 2 4.99 -27.83 3.83
CA GLY A 2 4.81 -26.71 4.77
C GLY A 2 5.84 -26.60 5.91
N ASP A 3 6.31 -27.72 6.44
CA ASP A 3 7.35 -27.75 7.49
C ASP A 3 8.68 -27.08 7.10
N ASN A 4 8.97 -26.90 5.80
CA ASN A 4 10.22 -26.30 5.33
C ASN A 4 10.08 -24.79 5.01
N MET A 5 8.87 -24.22 5.05
CA MET A 5 8.65 -22.78 4.83
C MET A 5 8.81 -21.95 6.12
N LEU A 6 8.58 -22.57 7.28
CA LEU A 6 8.80 -21.98 8.61
C LEU A 6 10.26 -22.18 8.98
N TYR A 7 11.14 -21.21 8.74
CA TYR A 7 12.57 -21.55 8.72
C TYR A 7 13.28 -21.71 10.07
N PHE A 8 14.39 -22.45 9.94
CA PHE A 8 15.32 -23.03 10.88
C PHE A 8 16.71 -22.50 10.51
N ILE A 9 17.38 -21.73 11.38
CA ILE A 9 18.82 -21.45 11.29
C ILE A 9 19.42 -21.52 12.69
N ASN A 10 20.37 -22.45 12.84
CA ASN A 10 21.29 -22.58 13.96
C ASN A 10 22.26 -21.40 13.99
N SER A 11 22.62 -20.93 15.18
CA SER A 11 23.40 -19.72 15.44
C SER A 11 24.81 -19.66 14.82
N ASP A 12 25.22 -20.68 14.07
CA ASP A 12 26.55 -20.76 13.48
C ASP A 12 26.55 -20.35 12.01
N ASN A 13 27.19 -19.19 11.78
CA ASN A 13 27.65 -18.45 10.58
C ASN A 13 27.97 -19.19 9.25
N SER A 14 27.31 -20.30 8.90
CA SER A 14 27.44 -20.93 7.60
C SER A 14 26.08 -21.08 6.95
N LEU A 15 25.94 -20.47 5.76
CA LEU A 15 24.91 -20.82 4.78
C LEU A 15 25.13 -22.29 4.40
N GLN A 16 24.65 -23.27 5.18
CA GLN A 16 24.85 -24.68 4.85
C GLN A 16 23.69 -25.60 5.22
N ASN A 17 23.44 -26.50 4.26
CA ASN A 17 22.90 -27.86 4.30
C ASN A 17 22.11 -28.27 5.55
N PHE A 18 20.88 -28.73 5.31
CA PHE A 18 20.03 -29.45 6.25
C PHE A 18 20.80 -30.54 7.01
N ASN A 19 21.27 -30.23 8.21
CA ASN A 19 21.61 -31.23 9.21
C ASN A 19 20.37 -31.47 10.08
N LEU A 20 19.98 -32.75 10.20
CA LEU A 20 18.81 -33.24 10.95
C LEU A 20 18.86 -32.96 12.47
N GLU A 21 19.91 -32.29 12.96
CA GLU A 21 20.18 -32.08 14.39
C GLU A 21 20.04 -30.62 14.86
N SER A 22 19.25 -29.77 14.18
CA SER A 22 18.96 -28.43 14.70
C SER A 22 17.96 -28.50 15.87
N SER A 23 18.36 -28.08 17.07
CA SER A 23 17.49 -27.93 18.24
C SER A 23 16.31 -26.96 17.96
N ASN A 24 15.20 -27.11 18.70
CA ASN A 24 13.99 -26.29 18.52
C ASN A 24 14.20 -24.78 18.75
N ASP A 25 15.31 -24.39 19.38
CA ASP A 25 15.66 -23.01 19.74
C ASP A 25 16.25 -22.19 18.58
N ASN A 26 16.59 -22.85 17.48
CA ASN A 26 17.21 -22.25 16.30
C ASN A 26 16.20 -21.92 15.19
N LYS A 27 14.92 -21.69 15.53
CA LYS A 27 13.87 -21.43 14.55
C LYS A 27 13.27 -20.05 14.77
N ASN A 28 13.26 -19.25 13.71
CA ASN A 28 12.66 -17.92 13.79
C ASN A 28 11.14 -17.96 13.53
N TYR A 29 10.57 -19.09 13.06
CA TYR A 29 9.14 -19.30 12.77
C TYR A 29 8.48 -18.23 11.86
N LEU A 30 9.27 -17.47 11.11
CA LEU A 30 8.80 -16.54 10.09
C LEU A 30 8.90 -17.19 8.70
N LEU A 31 8.15 -16.64 7.75
CA LEU A 31 8.21 -17.04 6.36
C LEU A 31 9.36 -16.30 5.67
N SER A 32 10.31 -17.03 5.09
CA SER A 32 11.36 -16.43 4.27
C SER A 32 10.82 -16.02 2.90
N ARG A 33 11.48 -15.05 2.25
CA ARG A 33 11.09 -14.56 0.91
C ARG A 33 11.00 -15.68 -0.13
N TYR A 34 11.93 -16.62 -0.06
CA TYR A 34 11.94 -17.82 -0.89
C TYR A 34 12.63 -18.96 -0.15
N PHE A 35 12.27 -20.18 -0.56
CA PHE A 35 13.01 -21.39 -0.28
C PHE A 35 13.38 -22.02 -1.63
N SER A 36 14.53 -22.67 -1.69
CA SER A 36 14.99 -23.32 -2.92
C SER A 36 15.38 -24.75 -2.67
N TRP A 37 15.30 -25.57 -3.71
CA TRP A 37 15.87 -26.90 -3.72
C TRP A 37 16.53 -27.13 -5.07
N LYS A 38 17.60 -27.91 -5.07
CA LYS A 38 18.31 -28.34 -6.27
C LYS A 38 18.63 -29.82 -6.14
N GLY A 39 18.62 -30.51 -7.26
CA GLY A 39 18.99 -31.92 -7.34
C GLY A 39 19.63 -32.19 -8.70
N ASN A 40 20.43 -33.23 -8.79
CA ASN A 40 20.89 -33.65 -10.11
C ASN A 40 19.77 -34.39 -10.86
N MET A 41 19.84 -34.33 -12.19
CA MET A 41 18.82 -34.94 -13.05
C MET A 41 18.77 -36.47 -12.94
N GLN A 42 19.87 -37.10 -12.56
CA GLN A 42 19.97 -38.55 -12.38
C GLN A 42 19.37 -39.01 -11.03
N GLY A 43 19.12 -38.09 -10.10
CA GLY A 43 18.49 -38.38 -8.81
C GLY A 43 19.45 -38.87 -7.71
N ASP A 44 20.76 -38.74 -7.91
CA ASP A 44 21.77 -39.13 -6.93
C ASP A 44 21.78 -38.24 -5.67
N TRP A 45 21.36 -36.97 -5.79
CA TRP A 45 21.30 -36.05 -4.65
C TRP A 45 20.20 -35.00 -4.78
N LEU A 46 19.71 -34.56 -3.62
CA LEU A 46 18.78 -33.46 -3.42
C LEU A 46 19.27 -32.60 -2.26
N THR A 47 19.42 -31.30 -2.50
CA THR A 47 19.73 -30.30 -1.48
C THR A 47 18.61 -29.28 -1.41
N LYS A 48 18.28 -28.87 -0.19
CA LYS A 48 17.35 -27.77 0.10
C LYS A 48 18.15 -26.61 0.69
N GLU A 49 17.84 -25.38 0.30
CA GLU A 49 18.61 -24.19 0.66
C GLU A 49 17.66 -23.02 0.94
N VAL A 50 17.78 -22.42 2.14
CA VAL A 50 17.27 -21.05 2.37
C VAL A 50 18.23 -20.13 1.66
N THR A 51 17.72 -19.21 0.88
CA THR A 51 18.59 -18.36 0.08
C THR A 51 18.36 -16.88 0.30
N SER A 52 17.52 -16.48 1.28
CA SER A 52 17.45 -15.09 1.75
C SER A 52 17.86 -14.96 3.20
N ASN A 53 18.72 -13.98 3.45
CA ASN A 53 19.16 -13.54 4.78
C ASN A 53 18.28 -12.41 5.34
N ILE A 54 17.24 -12.03 4.63
CA ILE A 54 16.37 -10.89 4.95
C ILE A 54 14.93 -11.37 5.07
N ILE A 55 14.20 -10.77 6.01
CA ILE A 55 12.82 -11.08 6.30
C ILE A 55 12.04 -9.77 6.39
N GLY A 56 11.10 -9.57 5.48
CA GLY A 56 10.12 -8.50 5.50
C GLY A 56 8.71 -9.02 5.79
N ILE A 57 7.75 -8.10 5.82
CA ILE A 57 6.35 -8.47 6.08
C ILE A 57 5.65 -9.01 4.83
N GLY A 58 6.15 -8.68 3.63
CA GLY A 58 5.54 -9.07 2.36
C GLY A 58 5.48 -10.58 2.11
N SER A 59 6.20 -11.37 2.90
CA SER A 59 6.17 -12.84 2.85
C SER A 59 5.35 -13.46 3.98
N GLN A 60 4.96 -12.67 4.99
CA GLN A 60 4.20 -13.16 6.14
C GLN A 60 2.72 -13.30 5.79
N ASN A 61 2.07 -14.31 6.36
CA ASN A 61 0.64 -14.52 6.26
C ASN A 61 0.10 -15.18 7.55
N PRO A 62 -0.24 -14.37 8.58
CA PRO A 62 -0.75 -14.88 9.84
C PRO A 62 -2.09 -15.62 9.72
N LEU A 63 -2.92 -15.26 8.74
CA LEU A 63 -4.18 -15.98 8.46
C LEU A 63 -3.91 -17.44 8.08
N ILE A 64 -2.99 -17.69 7.15
CA ILE A 64 -2.62 -19.05 6.76
C ILE A 64 -2.01 -19.81 7.94
N ALA A 65 -1.15 -19.16 8.72
CA ALA A 65 -0.58 -19.79 9.92
C ALA A 65 -1.67 -20.21 10.92
N TYR A 66 -2.67 -19.35 11.15
CA TYR A 66 -3.82 -19.66 11.98
C TYR A 66 -4.64 -20.82 11.40
N ILE A 67 -4.96 -20.79 10.10
CA ILE A 67 -5.75 -21.85 9.45
C ILE A 67 -5.07 -23.21 9.61
N LEU A 68 -3.76 -23.28 9.32
CA LEU A 68 -2.98 -24.52 9.39
C LEU A 68 -2.72 -25.03 10.82
N SER A 69 -2.97 -24.21 11.85
CA SER A 69 -2.84 -24.61 13.24
C SER A 69 -4.17 -24.82 13.98
N ASN A 70 -5.27 -24.21 13.51
CA ASN A 70 -6.52 -24.15 14.26
C ASN A 70 -7.73 -24.70 13.51
N VAL A 71 -7.70 -24.79 12.17
CA VAL A 71 -8.85 -25.23 11.38
C VAL A 71 -8.66 -26.70 11.01
N LYS A 72 -9.47 -27.57 11.63
CA LYS A 72 -9.34 -29.03 11.54
C LYS A 72 -9.24 -29.56 10.10
N ASP A 73 -10.03 -28.99 9.18
CA ASP A 73 -10.08 -29.44 7.78
C ASP A 73 -8.79 -29.13 6.99
N PHE A 74 -7.95 -28.22 7.49
CA PHE A 74 -6.68 -27.82 6.88
C PHE A 74 -5.46 -28.26 7.69
N ASN A 75 -5.65 -28.82 8.88
CA ASN A 75 -4.56 -29.26 9.73
C ASN A 75 -3.85 -30.48 9.14
N SER A 76 -2.53 -30.52 9.32
CA SER A 76 -1.73 -31.72 9.04
C SER A 76 -2.10 -32.85 9.99
N GLU A 77 -2.02 -34.10 9.52
CA GLU A 77 -2.10 -35.28 10.40
C GLU A 77 -0.94 -35.35 11.40
N ASN A 78 0.17 -34.65 11.13
CA ASN A 78 1.32 -34.57 12.03
C ASN A 78 1.12 -33.47 13.11
N PRO A 79 0.99 -33.83 14.41
CA PRO A 79 0.80 -32.87 15.51
C PRO A 79 1.93 -31.84 15.65
N ASP A 80 3.16 -32.21 15.31
CA ASP A 80 4.30 -31.29 15.38
C ASP A 80 4.18 -30.17 14.34
N SER A 81 3.57 -30.44 13.19
CA SER A 81 3.33 -29.44 12.14
C SER A 81 2.32 -28.39 12.61
N ILE A 82 1.25 -28.83 13.28
CA ILE A 82 0.25 -27.96 13.90
C ILE A 82 0.92 -27.04 14.94
N LEU A 83 1.78 -27.59 15.80
CA LEU A 83 2.49 -26.80 16.81
C LEU A 83 3.45 -25.78 16.19
N LYS A 84 4.13 -26.12 15.09
CA LYS A 84 5.01 -25.19 14.35
C LYS A 84 4.21 -24.03 13.75
N TRP A 85 3.08 -24.30 13.11
CA TRP A 85 2.22 -23.23 12.57
C TRP A 85 1.63 -22.35 13.66
N LYS A 86 1.27 -22.93 14.82
CA LYS A 86 0.82 -22.15 15.98
C LYS A 86 1.90 -21.19 16.49
N LYS A 87 3.15 -21.65 16.57
CA LYS A 87 4.30 -20.79 16.92
C LYS A 87 4.56 -19.73 15.85
N SER A 88 4.42 -20.09 14.57
CA SER A 88 4.58 -19.15 13.47
C SER A 88 3.52 -18.06 13.49
N TYR A 89 2.26 -18.42 13.74
CA TYR A 89 1.18 -17.46 13.90
C TYR A 89 1.54 -16.37 14.92
N GLN A 90 1.90 -16.76 16.13
CA GLN A 90 2.30 -15.84 17.20
C GLN A 90 3.48 -14.98 16.76
N ARG A 91 4.53 -15.62 16.24
CA ARG A 91 5.76 -14.95 15.85
C ARG A 91 5.58 -13.93 14.72
N GLN A 92 4.70 -14.20 13.75
CA GLN A 92 4.40 -13.25 12.68
C GLN A 92 3.65 -12.02 13.20
N ILE A 93 2.71 -12.20 14.14
CA ILE A 93 2.02 -11.08 14.80
C ILE A 93 3.01 -10.20 15.59
N GLU A 94 3.89 -10.81 16.38
CA GLU A 94 4.96 -10.12 17.09
C GLU A 94 5.88 -9.35 16.13
N PHE A 95 6.24 -9.96 15.00
CA PHE A 95 7.13 -9.39 14.00
C PHE A 95 6.54 -8.17 13.32
N ILE A 96 5.27 -8.25 12.91
CA ILE A 96 4.55 -7.10 12.32
C ILE A 96 4.47 -5.96 13.33
N ARG A 97 4.18 -6.24 14.61
CA ARG A 97 4.19 -5.20 15.64
C ARG A 97 5.57 -4.58 15.83
N TRP A 98 6.62 -5.40 15.87
CA TRP A 98 7.98 -4.92 16.10
C TRP A 98 8.40 -3.90 15.02
N LEU A 99 7.99 -4.10 13.77
CA LEU A 99 8.26 -3.19 12.65
C LEU A 99 7.26 -2.02 12.52
N GLN A 100 6.23 -1.96 13.36
CA GLN A 100 5.22 -0.91 13.28
C GLN A 100 5.76 0.42 13.81
N SER A 101 5.81 1.43 12.94
CA SER A 101 6.26 2.79 13.22
C SER A 101 5.43 3.49 14.31
N SER A 102 5.96 4.62 14.80
CA SER A 102 5.28 5.52 15.73
C SER A 102 3.96 6.02 15.17
N GLU A 103 3.84 6.24 13.86
CA GLU A 103 2.62 6.65 13.18
C GLU A 103 1.68 5.44 13.02
N GLY A 104 2.13 4.38 12.33
CA GLY A 104 1.35 3.15 12.17
C GLY A 104 1.72 2.28 10.99
N ALA A 105 2.47 2.82 10.02
CA ALA A 105 3.04 2.06 8.90
C ALA A 105 4.03 0.99 9.35
N ILE A 106 4.20 -0.06 8.54
CA ILE A 106 5.23 -1.07 8.75
C ILE A 106 6.45 -0.78 7.89
N VAL A 107 7.60 -0.53 8.51
CA VAL A 107 8.82 -0.08 7.81
C VAL A 107 10.07 -0.81 8.28
N GLY A 108 11.06 -0.92 7.39
CA GLY A 108 12.28 -1.70 7.63
C GLY A 108 12.07 -3.19 7.55
N VAL A 109 13.14 -3.96 7.71
CA VAL A 109 13.16 -5.43 7.62
C VAL A 109 14.03 -6.02 8.73
N ALA A 110 13.96 -7.34 8.93
CA ALA A 110 14.92 -8.07 9.73
C ALA A 110 15.99 -8.71 8.83
N GLN A 111 17.20 -8.84 9.36
CA GLN A 111 18.28 -9.62 8.76
C GLN A 111 18.93 -10.52 9.81
N TYR A 112 19.53 -11.63 9.36
CA TYR A 112 20.38 -12.42 10.24
C TYR A 112 21.70 -11.67 10.51
N SER A 113 22.21 -11.78 11.74
CA SER A 113 23.52 -11.25 12.09
C SER A 113 24.63 -12.08 11.44
N SER A 114 25.13 -11.66 10.28
CA SER A 114 26.47 -12.08 9.84
C SER A 114 27.49 -11.17 10.51
N ASN A 115 28.52 -11.74 11.15
CA ASN A 115 29.45 -11.13 12.11
C ASN A 115 30.12 -9.77 11.78
N ASN A 116 29.89 -9.13 10.63
CA ASN A 116 30.76 -8.05 10.16
C ASN A 116 30.14 -6.64 10.00
N ASP A 117 28.84 -6.40 10.26
CA ASP A 117 28.24 -5.06 10.13
C ASP A 117 27.02 -4.84 11.06
N ILE A 118 27.18 -5.05 12.37
CA ILE A 118 26.11 -4.75 13.34
C ILE A 118 26.33 -3.33 13.90
N PRO A 119 25.39 -2.38 13.72
CA PRO A 119 25.50 -1.05 14.30
C PRO A 119 25.59 -1.09 15.83
N ASP A 120 26.43 -0.23 16.41
CA ASP A 120 26.44 0.02 17.86
C ASP A 120 25.05 0.52 18.28
N LYS A 121 24.31 -0.33 19.03
CA LYS A 121 22.89 -0.17 19.44
C LYS A 121 21.84 -0.63 18.42
N ALA A 122 22.09 -1.70 17.66
CA ALA A 122 21.07 -2.30 16.81
C ALA A 122 19.82 -2.75 17.61
N SER A 123 18.65 -2.63 16.98
CA SER A 123 17.40 -3.21 17.48
C SER A 123 17.30 -4.68 17.10
N TYR A 124 16.84 -5.51 18.04
CA TYR A 124 16.76 -6.96 17.86
C TYR A 124 15.34 -7.48 17.93
N PHE A 125 15.03 -8.48 17.11
CA PHE A 125 13.84 -9.30 17.20
C PHE A 125 14.25 -10.76 17.35
N TYR A 126 14.20 -11.28 18.57
CA TYR A 126 14.83 -12.56 18.90
C TYR A 126 16.31 -12.56 18.45
N ASN A 127 16.68 -13.41 17.49
CA ASN A 127 18.02 -13.53 16.93
C ASN A 127 18.21 -12.73 15.63
N LEU A 128 17.24 -11.91 15.24
CA LEU A 128 17.29 -11.08 14.04
C LEU A 128 17.64 -9.64 14.39
N VAL A 129 18.35 -8.97 13.48
CA VAL A 129 18.77 -7.58 13.60
C VAL A 129 17.92 -6.71 12.68
N PHE A 130 17.49 -5.54 13.15
CA PHE A 130 16.79 -4.57 12.31
C PHE A 130 17.69 -4.04 11.19
N SER A 131 17.14 -3.93 9.99
CA SER A 131 17.82 -3.41 8.82
C SER A 131 16.95 -2.41 8.08
N LYS A 132 17.57 -1.34 7.60
CA LYS A 132 16.85 -0.20 7.01
C LYS A 132 16.37 -0.46 5.58
N ASN A 133 17.04 -1.33 4.85
CA ASN A 133 16.74 -1.50 3.43
C ASN A 133 17.29 -2.83 2.93
N SER A 134 16.53 -3.48 2.06
CA SER A 134 17.07 -4.55 1.22
C SER A 134 16.56 -4.44 -0.20
N LYS A 135 17.41 -4.84 -1.14
CA LYS A 135 17.01 -5.00 -2.55
C LYS A 135 16.11 -6.24 -2.76
N GLU A 136 16.08 -7.18 -1.81
CA GLU A 136 15.38 -8.47 -1.93
C GLU A 136 13.92 -8.42 -1.46
N GLU A 137 13.66 -7.69 -0.38
CA GLU A 137 12.35 -7.49 0.22
C GLU A 137 12.23 -6.05 0.75
N ASN A 138 11.15 -5.36 0.37
CA ASN A 138 10.95 -3.96 0.69
C ASN A 138 9.56 -3.71 1.25
N ASN A 139 9.50 -3.45 2.56
CA ASN A 139 8.28 -3.02 3.26
C ASN A 139 7.94 -1.54 2.97
N ASN A 140 8.84 -0.82 2.30
CA ASN A 140 8.69 0.59 2.01
C ASN A 140 7.84 0.85 0.76
N LEU A 141 7.05 -0.13 0.31
CA LEU A 141 5.96 0.07 -0.63
C LEU A 141 4.64 -0.09 0.13
N PHE A 142 3.76 0.89 0.01
CA PHE A 142 2.46 0.86 0.68
C PHE A 142 1.60 -0.34 0.26
N SER A 143 1.68 -0.74 -1.01
CA SER A 143 0.99 -1.92 -1.54
C SER A 143 1.33 -3.21 -0.79
N THR A 144 2.60 -3.39 -0.39
CA THR A 144 3.03 -4.53 0.43
C THR A 144 2.24 -4.57 1.74
N GLN A 145 2.00 -3.42 2.36
CA GLN A 145 1.25 -3.34 3.61
C GLN A 145 -0.23 -3.67 3.38
N CYS A 146 -0.88 -3.12 2.34
CA CYS A 146 -2.27 -3.45 2.02
C CYS A 146 -2.48 -4.97 1.88
N PHE A 147 -1.66 -5.65 1.09
CA PHE A 147 -1.83 -7.10 0.88
C PHE A 147 -1.65 -7.93 2.16
N VAL A 148 -0.73 -7.54 3.04
CA VAL A 148 -0.53 -8.22 4.34
C VAL A 148 -1.67 -7.89 5.31
N PHE A 149 -2.11 -6.63 5.34
CA PHE A 149 -3.16 -6.17 6.25
C PHE A 149 -4.55 -6.66 5.84
N GLU A 150 -4.75 -7.00 4.57
CA GLU A 150 -5.94 -7.72 4.14
C GLU A 150 -6.05 -9.08 4.82
N SER A 151 -4.97 -9.88 4.80
CA SER A 151 -4.91 -11.16 5.51
C SER A 151 -5.09 -10.97 7.02
N LEU A 152 -4.56 -9.88 7.61
CA LEU A 152 -4.80 -9.55 9.02
C LEU A 152 -6.26 -9.19 9.29
N ALA A 153 -6.91 -8.43 8.41
CA ALA A 153 -8.31 -8.04 8.56
C ALA A 153 -9.24 -9.25 8.46
N GLU A 154 -8.99 -10.18 7.53
CA GLU A 154 -9.69 -11.46 7.45
C GLU A 154 -9.47 -12.31 8.70
N LEU A 155 -8.22 -12.39 9.17
CA LEU A 155 -7.89 -13.06 10.42
C LEU A 155 -8.66 -12.48 11.60
N TYR A 156 -8.63 -11.15 11.80
CA TYR A 156 -9.39 -10.49 12.86
C TYR A 156 -10.90 -10.71 12.70
N TYR A 157 -11.39 -10.69 11.46
CA TYR A 157 -12.79 -10.97 11.16
C TYR A 157 -13.20 -12.37 11.63
N ILE A 158 -12.32 -13.37 11.54
CA ILE A 158 -12.60 -14.73 12.01
C ILE A 158 -12.36 -14.88 13.52
N THR A 159 -11.27 -14.32 14.05
CA THR A 159 -10.77 -14.66 15.39
C THR A 159 -11.13 -13.68 16.50
N LYS A 160 -11.33 -12.39 16.16
CA LYS A 160 -11.34 -11.27 17.14
C LYS A 160 -10.07 -11.22 18.00
N ASP A 161 -8.94 -11.64 17.46
CA ASP A 161 -7.66 -11.58 18.17
C ASP A 161 -7.31 -10.12 18.51
N ARG A 162 -7.12 -9.84 19.80
CA ARG A 162 -6.85 -8.50 20.33
C ARG A 162 -5.50 -7.95 19.88
N ASP A 163 -4.50 -8.81 19.70
CA ASP A 163 -3.17 -8.37 19.26
C ASP A 163 -3.21 -7.93 17.79
N VAL A 164 -4.00 -8.65 16.97
CA VAL A 164 -4.28 -8.27 15.58
C VAL A 164 -5.06 -6.96 15.52
N GLU A 165 -6.07 -6.77 16.38
CA GLU A 165 -6.85 -5.53 16.47
C GLU A 165 -5.96 -4.31 16.76
N ILE A 166 -5.02 -4.42 17.70
CA ILE A 166 -4.08 -3.36 18.06
C ILE A 166 -3.23 -2.95 16.84
N ILE A 167 -2.74 -3.94 16.08
CA ILE A 167 -1.92 -3.70 14.90
C ILE A 167 -2.73 -3.01 13.80
N ILE A 168 -3.90 -3.56 13.46
CA ILE A 168 -4.74 -3.05 12.37
C ILE A 168 -5.26 -1.65 12.69
N ASN A 169 -5.78 -1.41 13.89
CA ASN A 169 -6.35 -0.10 14.22
C ASN A 169 -5.28 1.00 14.17
N LYS A 170 -4.07 0.73 14.66
CA LYS A 170 -2.97 1.71 14.56
C LYS A 170 -2.59 1.97 13.11
N TRP A 171 -2.54 0.93 12.27
CA TRP A 171 -2.25 1.09 10.85
C TRP A 171 -3.35 1.85 10.12
N LEU A 172 -4.63 1.49 10.32
CA LEU A 172 -5.77 2.19 9.70
C LEU A 172 -5.84 3.66 10.10
N ASN A 173 -5.55 4.00 11.36
CA ASN A 173 -5.48 5.40 11.79
C ASN A 173 -4.43 6.19 10.99
N TRP A 174 -3.27 5.58 10.69
CA TRP A 174 -2.27 6.19 9.83
C TRP A 174 -2.70 6.20 8.36
N VAL A 175 -3.23 5.09 7.82
CA VAL A 175 -3.65 5.04 6.41
C VAL A 175 -4.71 6.08 6.10
N LEU A 176 -5.70 6.24 6.97
CA LEU A 176 -6.76 7.24 6.79
C LEU A 176 -6.25 8.68 6.93
N SER A 177 -5.03 8.90 7.44
CA SER A 177 -4.39 10.22 7.44
C SER A 177 -3.61 10.54 6.17
N VAL A 178 -3.18 9.53 5.41
CA VAL A 178 -2.34 9.70 4.21
C VAL A 178 -3.01 9.23 2.91
N PHE A 179 -4.13 8.51 2.97
CA PHE A 179 -4.92 8.14 1.80
C PHE A 179 -5.95 9.22 1.51
N HIS A 180 -5.98 9.72 0.27
CA HIS A 180 -6.95 10.75 -0.12
C HIS A 180 -7.71 10.37 -1.39
N LEU A 181 -9.02 10.63 -1.36
CA LEU A 181 -9.87 10.71 -2.55
C LEU A 181 -9.73 12.11 -3.13
N THR A 182 -9.43 12.23 -4.42
CA THR A 182 -9.27 13.54 -5.07
C THR A 182 -10.56 13.95 -5.80
N SER A 183 -10.79 15.27 -5.91
CA SER A 183 -12.01 15.86 -6.50
C SER A 183 -12.14 15.57 -8.00
N ASP A 184 -11.03 15.45 -8.72
CA ASP A 184 -10.95 15.00 -10.13
C ASP A 184 -11.34 13.52 -10.33
N GLY A 185 -11.49 12.83 -9.21
CA GLY A 185 -11.96 11.49 -9.13
C GLY A 185 -10.92 10.39 -9.21
N LEU A 186 -9.67 10.73 -8.93
CA LEU A 186 -8.61 9.75 -8.75
C LEU A 186 -8.36 9.48 -7.26
N PHE A 187 -7.26 8.78 -7.01
CA PHE A 187 -6.76 8.50 -5.68
C PHE A 187 -5.37 9.10 -5.54
N LYS A 188 -5.09 9.62 -4.34
CA LYS A 188 -3.74 9.91 -3.87
C LYS A 188 -3.40 8.84 -2.84
N ILE A 189 -2.88 7.71 -3.34
CA ILE A 189 -2.51 6.54 -2.53
C ILE A 189 -1.02 6.61 -2.24
N PRO A 190 -0.58 6.50 -0.98
CA PRO A 190 0.85 6.38 -0.68
C PRO A 190 1.47 5.28 -1.54
N ASN A 191 2.66 5.51 -2.09
CA ASN A 191 3.32 4.56 -2.96
C ASN A 191 4.65 4.12 -2.35
N LYS A 192 5.67 4.96 -2.44
CA LYS A 192 6.97 4.75 -1.80
C LYS A 192 6.97 5.37 -0.41
N LEU A 193 7.57 4.67 0.53
CA LEU A 193 7.79 5.12 1.89
C LEU A 193 9.29 5.23 2.15
N SER A 194 9.66 6.06 3.12
CA SER A 194 10.96 6.01 3.77
C SER A 194 10.75 6.13 5.27
N PHE A 195 11.82 6.05 6.06
CA PHE A 195 11.71 6.16 7.50
C PHE A 195 13.02 6.56 8.17
N GLU A 196 12.90 7.12 9.36
CA GLU A 196 14.00 7.51 10.22
C GLU A 196 13.99 6.69 11.53
N GLY A 197 15.19 6.39 12.01
CA GLY A 197 15.42 5.64 13.25
C GLY A 197 15.24 4.13 13.12
N GLN A 198 14.85 3.47 14.22
CA GLN A 198 14.74 2.01 14.35
C GLN A 198 13.74 1.66 15.47
N PRO A 199 13.10 0.48 15.45
CA PRO A 199 12.20 0.04 16.51
C PRO A 199 12.95 -0.19 17.82
N LYS A 200 12.24 -0.27 18.95
CA LYS A 200 12.83 -0.80 20.19
C LYS A 200 13.08 -2.29 20.01
N SER A 201 14.09 -2.85 20.69
CA SER A 201 14.30 -4.31 20.67
C SER A 201 13.06 -5.00 21.24
N TRP A 202 12.68 -6.12 20.60
CA TRP A 202 11.55 -6.94 21.02
C TRP A 202 11.85 -7.63 22.35
N ILE A 203 10.88 -7.62 23.25
CA ILE A 203 10.94 -8.30 24.55
C ILE A 203 9.78 -9.30 24.57
N PRO A 204 10.03 -10.60 24.34
CA PRO A 204 8.98 -11.62 24.17
C PRO A 204 8.00 -11.77 25.36
N THR A 205 8.42 -11.37 26.56
CA THR A 205 7.59 -11.46 27.77
C THR A 205 6.63 -10.29 27.94
N ASN A 206 6.78 -9.22 27.15
CA ASN A 206 5.89 -8.07 27.20
C ASN A 206 4.69 -8.26 26.29
N SER A 207 3.54 -7.71 26.69
CA SER A 207 2.39 -7.63 25.79
C SER A 207 2.69 -6.75 24.58
N ILE A 208 2.09 -7.09 23.44
CA ILE A 208 2.25 -6.36 22.18
C ILE A 208 1.91 -4.86 22.30
N GLU A 209 0.94 -4.57 23.17
CA GLU A 209 0.47 -3.22 23.48
C GLU A 209 1.56 -2.36 24.15
N LYS A 210 2.45 -2.96 24.95
CA LYS A 210 3.53 -2.22 25.61
C LYS A 210 4.70 -1.91 24.67
N HIS A 211 4.79 -2.57 23.53
CA HIS A 211 5.85 -2.32 22.55
C HIS A 211 5.56 -1.04 21.76
N ARG A 212 6.17 0.09 22.12
CA ARG A 212 5.98 1.40 21.46
C ARG A 212 7.27 1.85 20.78
N ASN A 213 7.21 2.11 19.47
CA ASN A 213 8.36 2.46 18.63
C ASN A 213 8.48 3.97 18.40
N ASP A 214 8.58 4.75 19.48
CA ASP A 214 8.57 6.23 19.45
C ASP A 214 9.75 6.86 18.66
N LYS A 215 10.71 6.05 18.24
CA LYS A 215 11.91 6.47 17.49
C LYS A 215 11.96 5.90 16.07
N LEU A 216 10.91 5.23 15.61
CA LEU A 216 10.79 4.73 14.23
C LEU A 216 9.68 5.50 13.54
N ASN A 217 10.03 6.45 12.66
CA ASN A 217 9.06 7.36 12.07
C ASN A 217 9.01 7.17 10.55
N VAL A 218 7.83 6.94 9.99
CA VAL A 218 7.62 6.80 8.54
C VAL A 218 7.49 8.16 7.84
N ILE A 219 7.83 8.19 6.55
CA ILE A 219 7.65 9.32 5.64
C ILE A 219 7.02 8.76 4.36
N VAL A 220 5.97 9.42 3.85
CA VAL A 220 5.41 9.11 2.52
C VAL A 220 6.20 9.90 1.48
N GLU A 221 6.84 9.19 0.56
CA GLU A 221 7.80 9.76 -0.42
C GLU A 221 7.14 10.16 -1.73
N ASP A 222 6.08 9.46 -2.10
CA ASP A 222 5.24 9.79 -3.23
C ASP A 222 3.89 9.09 -3.17
N TYR A 223 3.04 9.48 -4.12
CA TYR A 223 1.69 8.97 -4.29
C TYR A 223 1.49 8.41 -5.69
N ASN A 224 0.54 7.49 -5.81
CA ASN A 224 0.06 6.95 -7.09
C ASN A 224 -1.48 6.86 -7.08
N ASN A 225 -2.03 6.35 -8.18
CA ASN A 225 -3.45 6.10 -8.39
C ASN A 225 -3.77 4.61 -8.61
N SER A 226 -3.05 3.70 -7.93
CA SER A 226 -3.19 2.25 -8.14
C SER A 226 -4.55 1.72 -7.65
N ILE A 227 -5.44 1.45 -8.58
CA ILE A 227 -6.81 0.99 -8.30
C ILE A 227 -6.86 -0.40 -7.66
N GLY A 228 -5.88 -1.27 -7.93
CA GLY A 228 -5.76 -2.54 -7.22
C GLY A 228 -5.42 -2.36 -5.74
N VAL A 229 -4.52 -1.43 -5.41
CA VAL A 229 -4.17 -1.13 -4.01
C VAL A 229 -5.35 -0.46 -3.29
N ALA A 230 -6.06 0.44 -3.97
CA ALA A 230 -7.31 1.01 -3.44
C ALA A 230 -8.35 -0.07 -3.15
N ALA A 231 -8.56 -1.03 -4.06
CA ALA A 231 -9.48 -2.15 -3.84
C ALA A 231 -9.07 -3.03 -2.64
N SER A 232 -7.77 -3.28 -2.45
CA SER A 232 -7.28 -4.00 -1.26
C SER A 232 -7.57 -3.23 0.04
N LEU A 233 -7.35 -1.90 0.05
CA LEU A 233 -7.73 -1.04 1.19
C LEU A 233 -9.24 -1.06 1.45
N SER A 234 -10.07 -1.05 0.39
CA SER A 234 -11.51 -1.21 0.52
C SER A 234 -11.88 -2.52 1.22
N LYS A 235 -11.27 -3.65 0.86
CA LYS A 235 -11.51 -4.93 1.55
C LYS A 235 -11.19 -4.86 3.03
N ILE A 236 -10.04 -4.30 3.38
CA ILE A 236 -9.64 -4.11 4.79
C ILE A 236 -10.70 -3.31 5.55
N LEU A 237 -11.12 -2.17 5.00
CA LEU A 237 -12.12 -1.30 5.62
C LEU A 237 -13.48 -1.98 5.74
N LEU A 238 -13.93 -2.70 4.72
CA LEU A 238 -15.18 -3.44 4.74
C LEU A 238 -15.18 -4.56 5.79
N LEU A 239 -14.11 -5.35 5.88
CA LEU A 239 -13.92 -6.39 6.89
C LEU A 239 -13.92 -5.79 8.30
N MET A 240 -13.10 -4.77 8.53
CA MET A 240 -12.96 -4.14 9.84
C MET A 240 -14.24 -3.41 10.25
N GLY A 241 -14.86 -2.67 9.33
CA GLY A 241 -16.12 -1.97 9.53
C GLY A 241 -17.23 -2.94 9.88
N LYS A 242 -17.34 -4.06 9.15
CA LYS A 242 -18.34 -5.08 9.45
C LYS A 242 -18.10 -5.76 10.79
N LYS A 243 -16.83 -6.01 11.15
CA LYS A 243 -16.49 -6.72 12.38
C LYS A 243 -16.67 -5.86 13.63
N THR A 244 -16.41 -4.56 13.52
CA THR A 244 -16.46 -3.59 14.63
C THR A 244 -17.75 -2.77 14.65
N ASN A 245 -18.66 -2.95 13.68
CA ASN A 245 -19.83 -2.08 13.43
C ASN A 245 -19.43 -0.61 13.24
N ASN A 246 -18.32 -0.37 12.55
CA ASN A 246 -17.85 0.96 12.20
C ASN A 246 -18.38 1.36 10.82
N GLU A 247 -19.47 2.14 10.81
CA GLU A 247 -20.12 2.64 9.59
C GLU A 247 -19.20 3.53 8.76
N ASP A 248 -18.19 4.16 9.37
CA ASP A 248 -17.26 5.02 8.67
C ASP A 248 -16.35 4.20 7.76
N TYR A 249 -15.82 3.09 8.28
CA TYR A 249 -15.02 2.17 7.48
C TYR A 249 -15.84 1.52 6.37
N LEU A 250 -17.09 1.15 6.67
CA LEU A 250 -18.02 0.61 5.68
C LEU A 250 -18.28 1.61 4.54
N THR A 251 -18.50 2.88 4.89
CA THR A 251 -18.71 3.98 3.94
C THR A 251 -17.48 4.22 3.07
N ILE A 252 -16.31 4.39 3.69
CA ILE A 252 -15.06 4.65 2.93
C ILE A 252 -14.74 3.46 2.01
N GLY A 253 -14.92 2.23 2.50
CA GLY A 253 -14.72 1.03 1.70
C GLY A 253 -15.64 0.97 0.48
N ARG A 254 -16.91 1.37 0.62
CA ARG A 254 -17.85 1.51 -0.50
C ARG A 254 -17.39 2.59 -1.48
N ASP A 255 -17.09 3.78 -0.97
CA ASP A 255 -16.81 4.96 -1.80
C ASP A 255 -15.58 4.71 -2.69
N ILE A 256 -14.57 4.00 -2.19
CA ILE A 256 -13.43 3.55 -2.99
C ILE A 256 -13.88 2.67 -4.19
N LEU A 257 -14.79 1.70 -3.97
CA LEU A 257 -15.24 0.79 -5.03
C LEU A 257 -16.16 1.47 -6.05
N GLU A 258 -17.08 2.31 -5.58
CA GLU A 258 -17.92 3.13 -6.46
C GLU A 258 -17.05 4.03 -7.34
N LYS A 259 -15.97 4.57 -6.76
CA LYS A 259 -15.04 5.38 -7.52
C LYS A 259 -14.34 4.61 -8.62
N ILE A 260 -13.75 3.46 -8.29
CA ILE A 260 -13.12 2.56 -9.27
C ILE A 260 -14.11 2.20 -10.40
N GLU A 261 -15.36 1.88 -10.04
CA GLU A 261 -16.41 1.51 -11.00
C GLU A 261 -16.71 2.64 -11.99
N VAL A 262 -16.80 3.89 -11.52
CA VAL A 262 -17.15 5.04 -12.36
C VAL A 262 -15.97 5.54 -13.19
N THR A 263 -14.75 5.54 -12.64
CA THR A 263 -13.61 6.24 -13.27
C THR A 263 -12.66 5.33 -14.05
N SER A 264 -12.64 4.03 -13.75
CA SER A 264 -11.58 3.14 -14.21
C SER A 264 -12.07 1.98 -15.07
N LYS A 265 -13.38 1.81 -15.23
CA LYS A 265 -13.96 0.70 -16.01
C LYS A 265 -13.90 0.95 -17.52
N ASP A 266 -13.53 -0.06 -18.28
CA ASP A 266 -13.57 -0.09 -19.74
C ASP A 266 -14.10 -1.44 -20.26
N ASP A 267 -13.99 -1.69 -21.57
CA ASP A 267 -14.48 -2.91 -22.23
C ASP A 267 -13.70 -4.18 -21.85
N GLN A 268 -12.53 -4.04 -21.23
CA GLN A 268 -11.64 -5.15 -20.85
C GLN A 268 -11.55 -5.37 -19.33
N GLY A 269 -12.15 -4.49 -18.52
CA GLY A 269 -12.17 -4.58 -17.07
C GLY A 269 -11.96 -3.21 -16.44
N TYR A 270 -10.94 -3.09 -15.59
CA TYR A 270 -10.57 -1.85 -14.93
C TYR A 270 -9.12 -1.48 -15.24
N SER A 271 -8.88 -0.23 -15.59
CA SER A 271 -7.55 0.30 -15.87
C SER A 271 -7.45 1.80 -15.58
N VAL A 272 -6.23 2.26 -15.31
CA VAL A 272 -5.87 3.68 -15.28
C VAL A 272 -4.72 3.94 -16.23
N SER A 273 -4.60 5.18 -16.70
CA SER A 273 -3.48 5.58 -17.56
C SER A 273 -2.20 5.69 -16.73
N GLU A 274 -1.17 4.96 -17.12
CA GLU A 274 0.13 4.94 -16.44
C GLU A 274 1.24 5.30 -17.40
N THR A 275 2.05 6.31 -17.04
CA THR A 275 3.23 6.72 -17.81
C THR A 275 4.47 6.10 -17.20
N PHE A 276 5.25 5.36 -17.98
CA PHE A 276 6.33 4.53 -17.45
C PHE A 276 7.70 4.83 -18.08
N TYR A 277 8.48 5.68 -17.42
CA TYR A 277 9.80 6.11 -17.91
C TYR A 277 10.85 4.99 -17.92
N GLN A 278 10.64 3.93 -17.12
CA GLN A 278 11.56 2.79 -17.04
C GLN A 278 11.60 1.93 -18.31
N TYR A 279 10.75 2.18 -19.30
CA TYR A 279 10.93 1.61 -20.63
C TYR A 279 12.30 1.92 -21.25
N ARG A 280 13.00 2.96 -20.77
CA ARG A 280 14.38 3.29 -21.18
C ARG A 280 15.36 2.15 -20.95
N GLN A 281 15.07 1.28 -19.97
CA GLN A 281 15.89 0.13 -19.61
C GLN A 281 15.89 -0.97 -20.68
N PHE A 282 15.04 -0.89 -21.73
CA PHE A 282 15.08 -1.82 -22.85
C PHE A 282 16.44 -1.85 -23.57
N ASN A 283 17.14 -0.71 -23.60
CA ASN A 283 18.49 -0.61 -24.16
C ASN A 283 19.60 -0.86 -23.13
N LYS A 284 19.27 -1.17 -21.86
CA LYS A 284 20.26 -1.42 -20.81
C LYS A 284 21.13 -2.62 -21.17
N LYS A 285 22.44 -2.44 -21.13
CA LYS A 285 23.44 -3.51 -21.25
C LYS A 285 23.25 -4.51 -20.11
N LEU A 286 23.24 -5.80 -20.44
CA LEU A 286 23.13 -6.87 -19.45
C LEU A 286 24.52 -7.16 -18.85
N PRO A 287 24.62 -7.50 -17.55
CA PRO A 287 25.88 -7.82 -16.89
C PRO A 287 26.34 -9.24 -17.28
N ILE A 288 26.82 -9.40 -18.51
CA ILE A 288 27.23 -10.69 -19.08
C ILE A 288 28.77 -10.74 -19.16
N PRO A 289 29.42 -11.79 -18.63
CA PRO A 289 30.87 -11.95 -18.72
C PRO A 289 31.39 -11.93 -20.17
N GLU A 290 32.59 -11.40 -20.39
CA GLU A 290 33.20 -11.24 -21.72
C GLU A 290 33.40 -12.54 -22.48
N ASP A 291 33.66 -13.62 -21.75
CA ASP A 291 33.88 -14.96 -22.27
C ASP A 291 32.58 -15.74 -22.50
N PHE A 292 31.44 -15.26 -21.99
CA PHE A 292 30.17 -15.94 -22.15
C PHE A 292 29.61 -15.78 -23.56
N LYS A 293 29.37 -16.92 -24.22
CA LYS A 293 28.65 -17.00 -25.50
C LYS A 293 27.53 -18.01 -25.38
N GLY A 294 26.31 -17.56 -25.60
CA GLY A 294 25.12 -18.42 -25.45
C GLY A 294 24.01 -18.07 -26.42
N LEU A 295 22.89 -18.79 -26.26
CA LEU A 295 21.64 -18.53 -26.97
C LEU A 295 20.52 -18.34 -25.94
N TYR A 296 19.74 -17.27 -26.10
CA TYR A 296 18.48 -17.10 -25.37
C TYR A 296 17.39 -17.86 -26.11
N GLY A 297 16.77 -18.83 -25.43
CA GLY A 297 15.86 -19.78 -26.08
C GLY A 297 16.58 -20.54 -27.18
N ARG A 298 16.13 -20.40 -28.44
CA ARG A 298 16.73 -21.07 -29.60
C ARG A 298 17.29 -20.13 -30.67
N SER A 299 17.28 -18.81 -30.47
CA SER A 299 17.51 -17.88 -31.59
C SER A 299 18.40 -16.66 -31.30
N SER A 300 18.28 -16.03 -30.13
CA SER A 300 19.01 -14.77 -29.90
C SER A 300 20.39 -15.04 -29.31
N LYS A 301 21.45 -14.54 -29.96
CA LYS A 301 22.82 -14.65 -29.41
C LYS A 301 22.94 -13.81 -28.13
N ILE A 302 23.58 -14.41 -27.13
CA ILE A 302 23.94 -13.77 -25.87
C ILE A 302 25.46 -13.61 -25.83
N ASN A 303 25.92 -12.41 -25.53
CA ASN A 303 27.31 -12.04 -25.28
C ASN A 303 27.38 -10.80 -24.39
N ASP A 304 28.60 -10.39 -24.05
CA ASP A 304 28.95 -9.19 -23.30
C ASP A 304 28.37 -7.88 -23.84
N LYS A 305 28.01 -7.81 -25.13
CA LYS A 305 27.39 -6.63 -25.78
C LYS A 305 25.87 -6.66 -25.74
N SER A 306 25.27 -7.69 -25.17
CA SER A 306 23.82 -7.88 -25.19
C SER A 306 23.09 -6.88 -24.29
N THR A 307 21.93 -6.43 -24.76
CA THR A 307 20.98 -5.57 -24.02
C THR A 307 19.70 -6.32 -23.71
N PHE A 308 18.82 -5.75 -22.87
CA PHE A 308 17.52 -6.34 -22.57
C PHE A 308 16.73 -6.67 -23.86
N ILE A 309 16.68 -5.75 -24.82
CA ILE A 309 15.97 -5.93 -26.09
C ILE A 309 16.73 -6.82 -27.08
N SER A 310 18.06 -6.85 -27.08
CA SER A 310 18.82 -7.64 -28.07
C SER A 310 18.58 -9.14 -27.91
N ILE A 311 18.47 -9.62 -26.67
CA ILE A 311 18.19 -11.04 -26.40
C ILE A 311 16.69 -11.37 -26.49
N ARG A 312 15.81 -10.36 -26.44
CA ARG A 312 14.34 -10.48 -26.53
C ARG A 312 13.77 -9.82 -27.78
N SER A 313 14.37 -10.10 -28.94
CA SER A 313 14.01 -9.48 -30.22
C SER A 313 12.54 -9.67 -30.63
N TYR A 314 11.84 -10.64 -30.06
CA TYR A 314 10.40 -10.86 -30.26
C TYR A 314 9.54 -9.66 -29.80
N TYR A 315 9.98 -8.84 -28.84
CA TYR A 315 9.28 -7.60 -28.48
C TYR A 315 9.14 -6.64 -29.67
N LYS A 316 10.02 -6.72 -30.67
CA LYS A 316 9.92 -5.88 -31.88
C LYS A 316 8.70 -6.21 -32.75
N LYS A 317 8.04 -7.34 -32.50
CA LYS A 317 6.79 -7.75 -33.16
C LYS A 317 5.54 -7.35 -32.39
N ASP A 318 5.70 -6.82 -31.17
CA ASP A 318 4.57 -6.34 -30.37
C ASP A 318 3.89 -5.16 -31.07
N LYS A 319 2.56 -5.11 -31.03
CA LYS A 319 1.77 -4.02 -31.64
C LYS A 319 2.16 -2.65 -31.08
N ASP A 320 2.58 -2.60 -29.82
CA ASP A 320 2.93 -1.38 -29.11
C ASP A 320 4.43 -1.05 -29.18
N TRP A 321 5.22 -1.89 -29.87
CA TRP A 321 6.66 -1.71 -30.00
C TRP A 321 7.03 -0.34 -30.59
N LYS A 322 6.26 0.14 -31.58
CA LYS A 322 6.52 1.44 -32.21
C LYS A 322 6.57 2.57 -31.18
N LYS A 323 5.63 2.58 -30.23
CA LYS A 323 5.55 3.58 -29.16
C LYS A 323 6.78 3.55 -28.25
N ILE A 324 7.22 2.35 -27.87
CA ILE A 324 8.42 2.16 -27.04
C ILE A 324 9.67 2.55 -27.82
N ASN A 325 9.80 2.10 -29.07
CA ASN A 325 10.96 2.37 -29.91
C ASN A 325 11.12 3.86 -30.24
N ASP A 326 10.02 4.57 -30.48
CA ASP A 326 10.05 6.02 -30.68
C ASP A 326 10.58 6.74 -29.43
N PHE A 327 10.11 6.35 -28.24
CA PHE A 327 10.64 6.85 -26.97
C PHE A 327 12.13 6.50 -26.76
N LEU A 328 12.55 5.27 -27.06
CA LEU A 328 13.96 4.86 -26.95
C LEU A 328 14.89 5.67 -27.84
N ASN A 329 14.41 6.14 -28.99
CA ASN A 329 15.20 6.94 -29.94
C ASN A 329 15.17 8.45 -29.64
N LYS A 330 14.03 8.96 -29.15
CA LYS A 330 13.80 10.42 -28.99
C LYS A 330 13.84 10.90 -27.55
N GLY A 331 13.77 10.00 -26.57
CA GLY A 331 13.60 10.32 -25.15
C GLY A 331 12.19 10.83 -24.77
N THR A 332 11.33 11.19 -25.74
CA THR A 332 9.97 11.68 -25.51
C THR A 332 9.03 11.33 -26.69
N PRO A 333 7.69 11.32 -26.48
CA PRO A 333 7.02 11.32 -25.17
C PRO A 333 7.27 10.02 -24.41
N VAL A 334 7.19 10.06 -23.09
CA VAL A 334 7.29 8.84 -22.26
C VAL A 334 6.09 7.93 -22.57
N PRO A 335 6.26 6.60 -22.72
CA PRO A 335 5.15 5.74 -23.08
C PRO A 335 4.10 5.65 -21.97
N THR A 336 2.85 5.93 -22.33
CA THR A 336 1.67 5.77 -21.46
C THR A 336 0.83 4.56 -21.87
N PHE A 337 0.38 3.74 -20.93
CA PHE A 337 -0.46 2.57 -21.21
C PHE A 337 -1.61 2.48 -20.22
N LYS A 338 -2.67 1.76 -20.62
CA LYS A 338 -3.71 1.27 -19.72
C LYS A 338 -3.50 -0.22 -19.54
N TYR A 339 -3.11 -0.65 -18.35
CA TYR A 339 -2.87 -2.06 -18.07
C TYR A 339 -4.08 -2.69 -17.39
N HIS A 340 -4.41 -3.90 -17.82
CA HIS A 340 -5.39 -4.77 -17.15
C HIS A 340 -4.63 -5.89 -16.45
N ARG A 341 -3.95 -5.55 -15.35
CA ARG A 341 -3.17 -6.55 -14.60
C ARG A 341 -4.11 -7.55 -13.97
N PHE A 342 -3.90 -8.84 -14.22
CA PHE A 342 -4.78 -9.90 -13.73
C PHE A 342 -5.06 -9.81 -12.22
N TRP A 343 -4.01 -9.62 -11.42
CA TRP A 343 -4.15 -9.50 -9.97
C TRP A 343 -5.02 -8.31 -9.59
N GLU A 344 -4.87 -7.16 -10.26
CA GLU A 344 -5.64 -5.94 -10.02
C GLU A 344 -7.12 -6.14 -10.37
N GLN A 345 -7.41 -6.86 -11.46
CA GLN A 345 -8.79 -7.24 -11.79
C GLN A 345 -9.40 -8.14 -10.71
N CYS A 346 -8.67 -9.17 -10.27
CA CYS A 346 -9.12 -10.06 -9.20
C CYS A 346 -9.35 -9.30 -7.88
N GLU A 347 -8.48 -8.35 -7.58
CA GLU A 347 -8.54 -7.53 -6.38
C GLU A 347 -9.84 -6.71 -6.34
N ILE A 348 -10.14 -6.00 -7.43
CA ILE A 348 -11.35 -5.19 -7.56
C ILE A 348 -12.60 -6.07 -7.51
N LEU A 349 -12.64 -7.18 -8.27
CA LEU A 349 -13.79 -8.07 -8.31
C LEU A 349 -14.04 -8.75 -6.95
N SER A 350 -12.98 -9.17 -6.25
CA SER A 350 -13.11 -9.75 -4.90
C SER A 350 -13.62 -8.72 -3.89
N ALA A 351 -13.16 -7.47 -3.98
CA ALA A 351 -13.65 -6.37 -3.15
C ALA A 351 -15.13 -6.06 -3.42
N GLN A 352 -15.55 -6.02 -4.68
CA GLN A 352 -16.96 -5.89 -5.07
C GLN A 352 -17.81 -7.08 -4.57
N GLY A 353 -17.27 -8.29 -4.64
CA GLY A 353 -17.90 -9.50 -4.08
C GLY A 353 -18.11 -9.38 -2.57
N LEU A 354 -17.08 -8.98 -1.82
CA LEU A 354 -17.13 -8.74 -0.39
C LEU A 354 -18.17 -7.66 -0.03
N TYR A 355 -18.14 -6.53 -0.74
CA TYR A 355 -19.11 -5.45 -0.61
C TYR A 355 -20.54 -5.99 -0.77
N SER A 356 -20.80 -6.77 -1.83
CA SER A 356 -22.12 -7.35 -2.04
C SER A 356 -22.59 -8.21 -0.85
N GLN A 357 -21.73 -9.00 -0.23
CA GLN A 357 -22.13 -9.84 0.92
C GLN A 357 -22.57 -9.02 2.14
N TYR A 358 -21.99 -7.85 2.35
CA TYR A 358 -22.27 -7.03 3.53
C TYR A 358 -23.46 -6.10 3.35
N TYR A 359 -23.71 -5.67 2.11
CA TYR A 359 -24.79 -4.73 1.78
C TYR A 359 -26.06 -5.41 1.21
N THR A 360 -26.07 -6.74 0.98
CA THR A 360 -27.24 -7.45 0.43
C THR A 360 -28.29 -7.93 1.46
N LYS A 361 -28.04 -7.87 2.78
CA LYS A 361 -29.07 -8.16 3.81
C LYS A 361 -30.05 -7.01 4.06
N HIS A 362 -29.71 -5.82 3.58
CA HIS A 362 -30.66 -4.75 3.32
C HIS A 362 -30.42 -4.31 1.89
N TYR A 363 -31.11 -4.93 0.94
CA TYR A 363 -31.64 -4.09 -0.13
C TYR A 363 -32.73 -3.25 0.56
N PRO A 364 -32.53 -1.96 0.93
CA PRO A 364 -33.66 -1.07 0.77
C PRO A 364 -34.12 -1.33 -0.67
N LYS A 365 -35.40 -1.66 -0.86
CA LYS A 365 -35.98 -1.80 -2.20
C LYS A 365 -35.34 -0.73 -3.07
N PRO A 366 -34.65 -1.07 -4.18
CA PRO A 366 -34.16 -0.05 -5.07
C PRO A 366 -35.38 0.74 -5.50
N LYS A 367 -35.55 1.94 -4.93
CA LYS A 367 -36.41 2.94 -5.55
C LYS A 367 -35.71 3.18 -6.87
N CYS A 368 -36.39 2.74 -7.92
CA CYS A 368 -35.93 2.75 -9.29
C CYS A 368 -35.23 4.08 -9.63
N CYS A 369 -34.15 3.97 -10.41
CA CYS A 369 -33.31 4.99 -11.02
C CYS A 369 -31.99 5.32 -10.27
N LYS A 370 -30.89 5.33 -11.04
CA LYS A 370 -29.50 5.67 -10.70
C LYS A 370 -29.36 7.05 -10.02
N PRO A 371 -28.24 7.34 -9.33
CA PRO A 371 -28.19 8.19 -8.16
C PRO A 371 -28.25 9.68 -8.54
N TYR A 372 -29.45 10.24 -8.51
CA TYR A 372 -29.67 11.68 -8.43
C TYR A 372 -30.41 11.94 -7.13
N VAL A 373 -29.76 11.67 -6.00
CA VAL A 373 -30.44 11.85 -4.71
C VAL A 373 -30.05 13.22 -4.20
N CYS A 374 -31.04 14.10 -4.09
CA CYS A 374 -30.99 15.37 -3.40
C CYS A 374 -32.14 15.31 -2.35
N GLU A 375 -32.06 14.32 -1.46
CA GLU A 375 -33.24 13.76 -0.76
C GLU A 375 -34.04 14.81 0.02
N ALA A 376 -33.34 15.76 0.63
CA ALA A 376 -33.94 16.83 1.41
C ALA A 376 -34.73 17.80 0.51
N ALA A 377 -34.19 18.18 -0.65
CA ALA A 377 -34.87 19.02 -1.63
C ALA A 377 -36.07 18.30 -2.27
N MET A 378 -35.94 17.00 -2.56
CA MET A 378 -37.04 16.19 -3.09
C MET A 378 -38.21 16.07 -2.12
N LYS A 379 -37.94 15.98 -0.81
CA LYS A 379 -38.98 15.99 0.23
C LYS A 379 -39.78 17.30 0.25
N MET A 380 -39.18 18.39 -0.22
CA MET A 380 -39.82 19.70 -0.38
C MET A 380 -40.42 19.92 -1.79
N GLY A 381 -40.37 18.90 -2.65
CA GLY A 381 -40.98 18.92 -3.98
C GLY A 381 -40.08 19.37 -5.13
N TYR A 382 -38.79 19.58 -4.89
CA TYR A 382 -37.84 19.98 -5.94
C TYR A 382 -37.22 18.77 -6.65
N ARG A 383 -37.05 18.85 -7.97
CA ARG A 383 -36.26 17.87 -8.74
C ARG A 383 -34.77 18.03 -8.45
N CYS A 384 -33.93 17.04 -8.75
CA CYS A 384 -32.48 17.24 -8.64
C CYS A 384 -31.90 18.00 -9.84
N CYS A 385 -30.83 18.74 -9.58
CA CYS A 385 -30.05 19.44 -10.59
C CYS A 385 -29.22 18.45 -11.41
N ASN A 386 -28.95 18.78 -12.67
CA ASN A 386 -28.03 18.05 -13.53
C ASN A 386 -26.58 18.55 -13.37
N THR A 387 -26.40 19.69 -12.71
CA THR A 387 -25.13 20.33 -12.42
C THR A 387 -24.95 20.54 -10.91
N CYS A 388 -23.70 20.71 -10.50
CA CYS A 388 -23.34 20.99 -9.10
C CYS A 388 -23.31 22.49 -8.76
N GLU A 389 -23.88 23.35 -9.60
CA GLU A 389 -23.84 24.80 -9.40
C GLU A 389 -24.87 25.25 -8.35
N ILE A 390 -24.39 25.52 -7.14
CA ILE A 390 -25.22 26.00 -6.03
C ILE A 390 -25.59 27.47 -6.28
N LYS A 391 -26.89 27.75 -6.31
CA LYS A 391 -27.45 29.11 -6.45
C LYS A 391 -28.01 29.64 -5.13
N PHE A 392 -28.44 28.75 -4.24
CA PHE A 392 -29.11 29.12 -3.00
C PHE A 392 -29.02 28.00 -1.96
N ILE A 393 -29.01 28.35 -0.67
CA ILE A 393 -28.98 27.40 0.44
C ILE A 393 -30.05 27.82 1.46
N ASP A 394 -30.94 26.90 1.82
CA ASP A 394 -32.01 27.14 2.80
C ASP A 394 -32.17 25.93 3.73
N GLU A 395 -32.20 26.18 5.05
CA GLU A 395 -32.31 25.16 6.10
C GLU A 395 -31.47 23.88 5.87
N ASN A 396 -30.23 24.05 5.40
CA ASN A 396 -29.25 22.98 5.08
C ASN A 396 -29.52 22.21 3.77
N ILE A 397 -30.37 22.73 2.89
CA ILE A 397 -30.66 22.18 1.58
C ILE A 397 -30.06 23.12 0.53
N LYS A 398 -29.18 22.58 -0.33
CA LYS A 398 -28.55 23.36 -1.41
C LYS A 398 -29.38 23.22 -2.68
N TYR A 399 -29.66 24.35 -3.31
CA TYR A 399 -30.47 24.44 -4.52
C TYR A 399 -29.66 25.05 -5.67
N GLY A 400 -29.85 24.50 -6.87
CA GLY A 400 -29.44 25.11 -8.14
C GLY A 400 -30.66 25.66 -8.88
N TYR A 401 -30.43 26.31 -10.01
CA TYR A 401 -31.48 26.84 -10.87
C TYR A 401 -31.22 26.47 -12.32
N GLU A 402 -32.06 25.60 -12.88
CA GLU A 402 -31.87 25.00 -14.20
C GLU A 402 -33.19 25.00 -14.97
N ASN A 403 -33.14 25.36 -16.25
CA ASN A 403 -34.31 25.39 -17.14
C ASN A 403 -35.49 26.23 -16.62
N GLY A 404 -35.21 27.30 -15.86
CA GLY A 404 -36.23 28.19 -15.30
C GLY A 404 -36.85 27.70 -13.99
N GLU A 405 -36.34 26.62 -13.41
CA GLU A 405 -36.87 26.02 -12.18
C GLU A 405 -35.77 25.78 -11.13
N TRP A 406 -36.16 25.86 -9.85
CA TRP A 406 -35.31 25.47 -8.74
C TRP A 406 -35.17 23.95 -8.67
N CYS A 407 -33.96 23.48 -8.38
CA CYS A 407 -33.64 22.08 -8.24
C CYS A 407 -32.74 21.85 -7.01
N GLY A 408 -32.80 20.68 -6.40
CA GLY A 408 -31.88 20.28 -5.33
C GLY A 408 -30.54 19.82 -5.88
N ILE A 409 -29.45 20.27 -5.29
CA ILE A 409 -28.10 19.85 -5.70
C ILE A 409 -27.90 18.38 -5.30
N PRO A 410 -27.46 17.50 -6.23
CA PRO A 410 -27.21 16.08 -5.94
C PRO A 410 -26.22 15.87 -4.79
N ASP A 411 -26.44 14.80 -4.01
CA ASP A 411 -25.60 14.47 -2.86
C ASP A 411 -24.14 14.16 -3.26
N GLU A 412 -23.91 13.73 -4.50
CA GLU A 412 -22.58 13.53 -5.10
C GLU A 412 -21.82 14.83 -5.40
N CYS A 413 -22.53 15.96 -5.51
CA CYS A 413 -21.92 17.28 -5.59
C CYS A 413 -21.41 17.75 -4.22
N TYR A 414 -21.76 17.04 -3.15
CA TYR A 414 -21.07 17.15 -1.87
C TYR A 414 -19.84 16.26 -1.99
N GLU A 415 -18.68 16.87 -2.17
CA GLU A 415 -17.44 16.11 -2.25
C GLU A 415 -17.33 15.10 -1.10
N PRO A 416 -17.03 13.81 -1.36
CA PRO A 416 -16.59 12.91 -0.32
C PRO A 416 -15.13 13.26 0.02
N THR A 417 -14.90 14.38 0.69
CA THR A 417 -13.59 14.73 1.22
C THR A 417 -13.48 14.22 2.65
N ILE A 418 -12.83 13.06 2.75
CA ILE A 418 -12.42 12.30 3.95
C ILE A 418 -11.53 13.11 4.92
N LEU A 419 -11.27 14.40 4.67
CA LEU A 419 -10.26 15.16 5.41
C LEU A 419 -10.84 15.85 6.65
N CYS A 420 -12.11 16.24 6.69
CA CYS A 420 -12.68 17.01 7.82
C CYS A 420 -14.10 16.55 8.19
N LYS A 421 -14.27 15.25 8.40
CA LYS A 421 -15.58 14.61 8.56
C LYS A 421 -16.49 15.26 9.62
N HIS A 422 -15.93 15.84 10.67
CA HIS A 422 -16.70 16.56 11.67
C HIS A 422 -17.43 17.78 11.10
N ALA A 423 -16.86 18.46 10.11
CA ALA A 423 -17.45 19.64 9.49
C ALA A 423 -18.33 19.31 8.28
N THR A 424 -17.89 18.38 7.41
CA THR A 424 -18.68 17.98 6.24
C THR A 424 -19.98 17.29 6.63
N ARG A 425 -20.02 16.60 7.77
CA ARG A 425 -21.26 16.07 8.35
C ARG A 425 -22.31 17.15 8.67
N PHE A 426 -21.88 18.37 8.94
CA PHE A 426 -22.76 19.51 9.24
C PHE A 426 -22.86 20.51 8.07
N GLY A 427 -22.42 20.12 6.87
CA GLY A 427 -22.56 20.92 5.65
C GLY A 427 -21.47 21.98 5.43
N PHE A 428 -20.43 21.99 6.25
CA PHE A 428 -19.28 22.89 6.11
C PHE A 428 -18.16 22.25 5.28
N PRO A 429 -17.50 23.00 4.38
CA PRO A 429 -16.37 22.49 3.59
C PRO A 429 -15.15 22.15 4.46
N CYS A 430 -14.15 21.46 3.91
CA CYS A 430 -12.83 21.39 4.55
C CYS A 430 -12.07 22.70 4.34
N CYS A 431 -11.22 23.05 5.29
CA CYS A 431 -10.30 24.17 5.15
C CYS A 431 -9.17 23.83 4.20
N ASP A 432 -8.81 24.77 3.33
CA ASP A 432 -7.63 24.71 2.46
C ASP A 432 -6.36 25.07 3.24
N THR A 433 -6.50 25.83 4.33
CA THR A 433 -5.42 26.17 5.27
C THR A 433 -5.63 25.53 6.63
N CYS A 434 -4.61 25.67 7.47
CA CYS A 434 -4.57 25.10 8.80
C CYS A 434 -4.77 26.14 9.90
N GLU A 435 -5.36 27.29 9.57
CA GLU A 435 -5.56 28.38 10.51
C GLU A 435 -6.74 28.08 11.44
N LEU A 436 -6.40 27.64 12.66
CA LEU A 436 -7.36 27.33 13.71
C LEU A 436 -8.07 28.58 14.22
N GLN A 437 -9.39 28.64 14.02
CA GLN A 437 -10.24 29.70 14.54
C GLN A 437 -11.03 29.25 15.77
N TYR A 438 -11.45 27.98 15.82
CA TYR A 438 -12.34 27.49 16.87
C TYR A 438 -12.22 25.97 17.07
N ILE A 439 -12.44 25.50 18.31
CA ILE A 439 -12.45 24.07 18.67
C ILE A 439 -13.73 23.78 19.44
N ASP A 440 -14.40 22.68 19.11
CA ASP A 440 -15.52 22.14 19.87
C ASP A 440 -15.45 20.61 20.01
N ASP A 441 -16.51 20.01 20.57
CA ASP A 441 -16.64 18.57 20.78
C ASP A 441 -16.69 17.77 19.46
N PHE A 442 -16.93 18.44 18.33
CA PHE A 442 -16.99 17.82 17.01
C PHE A 442 -15.63 17.85 16.31
N GLY A 443 -14.86 18.94 16.44
CA GLY A 443 -13.49 19.00 15.95
C GLY A 443 -12.91 20.41 15.85
N ASN A 444 -11.90 20.56 14.98
CA ASN A 444 -11.18 21.81 14.76
C ASN A 444 -11.79 22.58 13.58
N TRP A 445 -11.96 23.88 13.71
CA TRP A 445 -12.66 24.72 12.74
C TRP A 445 -11.80 25.91 12.31
N GLY A 446 -11.86 26.23 11.03
CA GLY A 446 -11.23 27.39 10.40
C GLY A 446 -12.28 28.27 9.74
N PHE A 447 -11.84 29.42 9.23
CA PHE A 447 -12.70 30.38 8.53
C PHE A 447 -11.96 30.92 7.31
N GLU A 448 -12.43 30.56 6.12
CA GLU A 448 -11.78 30.84 4.85
C GLU A 448 -12.82 31.20 3.79
N ASN A 449 -12.49 32.13 2.89
CA ASN A 449 -13.40 32.59 1.83
C ASN A 449 -14.80 32.99 2.37
N ASP A 450 -14.82 33.73 3.48
CA ASP A 450 -16.03 34.16 4.20
C ASP A 450 -16.95 33.01 4.68
N ASN A 451 -16.42 31.79 4.84
CA ASN A 451 -17.17 30.61 5.26
C ASN A 451 -16.45 29.80 6.35
N TRP A 452 -17.23 29.20 7.24
CA TRP A 452 -16.73 28.21 8.20
C TRP A 452 -16.33 26.93 7.49
N CYS A 453 -15.20 26.35 7.89
CA CYS A 453 -14.68 25.13 7.34
C CYS A 453 -14.12 24.21 8.45
N GLY A 454 -14.08 22.90 8.19
CA GLY A 454 -13.44 21.93 9.07
C GLY A 454 -11.97 21.80 8.79
N ILE A 455 -11.15 21.99 9.82
CA ILE A 455 -9.72 21.75 9.73
C ILE A 455 -9.48 20.26 9.84
N SER A 456 -8.90 19.69 8.80
CA SER A 456 -8.49 18.30 8.81
C SER A 456 -7.38 18.08 9.84
N PRO A 457 -7.59 17.24 10.87
CA PRO A 457 -6.50 16.86 11.77
C PRO A 457 -5.34 16.19 11.00
N ASN A 458 -5.64 15.58 9.85
CA ASN A 458 -4.68 14.85 9.03
C ASN A 458 -3.90 15.75 8.05
N MET A 459 -4.50 16.84 7.52
CA MET A 459 -3.77 17.81 6.69
C MET A 459 -2.99 18.82 7.52
N CYS A 460 -3.47 19.13 8.73
CA CYS A 460 -3.04 20.27 9.51
C CYS A 460 -2.30 19.92 10.80
N ASP A 461 -1.92 18.66 10.95
CA ASP A 461 -0.97 18.27 11.97
C ASP A 461 0.41 18.89 11.63
N PRO A 462 0.97 19.74 12.52
CA PRO A 462 2.29 20.35 12.35
C PRO A 462 3.40 19.34 12.02
N PHE A 463 3.24 18.09 12.49
CA PHE A 463 4.15 16.98 12.22
C PHE A 463 4.23 16.63 10.73
N TYR A 464 3.13 16.75 9.99
CA TYR A 464 3.12 16.53 8.54
C TYR A 464 3.59 17.79 7.81
N THR A 465 3.12 19.00 8.15
CA THR A 465 3.53 20.23 7.45
C THR A 465 5.03 20.58 7.55
N GLU A 466 5.71 20.26 8.67
CA GLU A 466 7.17 20.51 8.81
C GLU A 466 8.06 19.41 8.20
N LYS A 467 7.54 18.19 8.00
CA LYS A 467 8.30 17.06 7.45
C LYS A 467 8.04 16.84 5.96
N ASN A 468 6.91 17.33 5.45
CA ASN A 468 6.46 17.31 4.05
C ASN A 468 7.21 18.27 3.13
N THR A 469 7.95 19.23 3.69
CA THR A 469 8.90 20.09 2.96
C THR A 469 10.29 19.46 2.81
N LYS A 470 10.49 18.25 3.35
CA LYS A 470 11.74 17.50 3.16
C LYS A 470 11.71 16.77 1.83
N CYS A 471 12.88 16.69 1.22
CA CYS A 471 13.17 15.93 0.02
C CYS A 471 14.34 15.00 0.30
N GLN A 472 14.63 14.09 -0.62
CA GLN A 472 15.82 13.24 -0.51
C GLN A 472 17.08 14.10 -0.43
N LYS A 473 17.85 13.95 0.65
CA LYS A 473 19.13 14.66 0.80
C LYS A 473 20.11 14.16 -0.25
N VAL A 474 20.46 15.03 -1.19
CA VAL A 474 21.54 14.84 -2.15
C VAL A 474 22.56 15.95 -1.94
N GLU A 475 23.83 15.60 -1.81
CA GLU A 475 24.89 16.57 -1.55
C GLU A 475 24.96 17.61 -2.68
N GLY A 476 24.86 18.89 -2.32
CA GLY A 476 24.89 20.01 -3.27
C GLY A 476 23.53 20.44 -3.84
N TYR A 477 22.41 19.82 -3.44
CA TYR A 477 21.09 20.14 -3.97
C TYR A 477 20.06 20.40 -2.86
N GLU A 478 19.31 21.49 -2.98
CA GLU A 478 18.23 21.86 -2.06
C GLU A 478 16.89 21.23 -2.48
N CYS A 479 15.90 21.28 -1.59
CA CYS A 479 14.55 20.86 -1.93
C CYS A 479 13.84 21.89 -2.82
N CYS A 480 13.12 21.42 -3.82
CA CYS A 480 12.31 22.30 -4.67
C CYS A 480 11.19 22.96 -3.85
N LYS A 481 10.83 24.19 -4.21
CA LYS A 481 9.68 24.91 -3.63
C LYS A 481 8.38 24.55 -4.34
N GLU A 482 8.44 24.24 -5.62
CA GLU A 482 7.34 23.75 -6.42
C GLU A 482 7.44 22.23 -6.65
N CYS A 483 6.34 21.66 -7.12
CA CYS A 483 6.16 20.21 -7.27
C CYS A 483 6.34 19.73 -8.71
N LYS A 484 7.08 20.48 -9.52
CA LYS A 484 7.23 20.20 -10.94
C LYS A 484 8.42 19.29 -11.21
N VAL A 485 8.14 18.00 -11.40
CA VAL A 485 9.16 17.02 -11.78
C VAL A 485 9.63 17.26 -13.22
N VAL A 486 10.93 17.51 -13.39
CA VAL A 486 11.60 17.69 -14.68
C VAL A 486 12.26 16.39 -15.15
N THR A 487 12.87 15.61 -14.24
CA THR A 487 13.47 14.30 -14.54
C THR A 487 13.48 13.39 -13.31
N GLU A 488 13.71 12.10 -13.51
CA GLU A 488 13.89 11.13 -12.42
C GLU A 488 15.09 10.21 -12.70
N GLU A 489 16.10 10.31 -11.84
CA GLU A 489 17.36 9.55 -11.91
C GLU A 489 17.62 8.85 -10.58
N ASP A 490 17.99 7.57 -10.63
CA ASP A 490 18.24 6.73 -9.44
C ASP A 490 17.13 6.76 -8.36
N ASN A 491 15.87 6.83 -8.82
CA ASN A 491 14.66 6.95 -8.00
C ASN A 491 14.56 8.27 -7.19
N ILE A 492 15.27 9.31 -7.65
CA ILE A 492 15.20 10.68 -7.14
C ILE A 492 14.48 11.53 -8.18
N LYS A 493 13.40 12.20 -7.78
CA LYS A 493 12.66 13.15 -8.62
C LYS A 493 13.32 14.52 -8.53
N TRP A 494 13.65 15.10 -9.67
CA TRP A 494 14.37 16.37 -9.77
C TRP A 494 13.46 17.44 -10.37
N GLY A 495 13.51 18.63 -9.79
CA GLY A 495 12.92 19.86 -10.35
C GLY A 495 14.02 20.82 -10.79
N TYR A 496 13.61 21.88 -11.49
CA TYR A 496 14.51 22.94 -11.93
C TYR A 496 13.85 24.30 -11.66
N GLU A 497 14.38 25.03 -10.69
CA GLU A 497 13.83 26.26 -10.15
C GLU A 497 14.93 27.29 -9.91
N ASN A 498 14.66 28.56 -10.19
CA ASN A 498 15.64 29.64 -10.01
C ASN A 498 17.02 29.32 -10.62
N GLU A 499 17.00 28.76 -11.83
CA GLU A 499 18.19 28.33 -12.59
C GLU A 499 19.03 27.21 -11.93
N ASN A 500 18.53 26.59 -10.86
CA ASN A 500 19.20 25.53 -10.12
C ASN A 500 18.39 24.23 -10.13
N TRP A 501 19.11 23.11 -10.12
CA TRP A 501 18.52 21.79 -9.88
C TRP A 501 18.17 21.65 -8.40
N CYS A 502 17.02 21.04 -8.13
CA CYS A 502 16.55 20.79 -6.78
C CYS A 502 15.90 19.40 -6.71
N VAL A 503 15.83 18.84 -5.50
CA VAL A 503 15.19 17.54 -5.28
C VAL A 503 13.74 17.78 -4.89
N ILE A 504 12.81 17.12 -5.59
CA ILE A 504 11.38 17.31 -5.38
C ILE A 504 11.03 16.85 -3.95
N PRO A 505 10.28 17.66 -3.17
CA PRO A 505 9.79 17.26 -1.86
C PRO A 505 9.02 15.93 -1.90
N TYR A 506 9.08 15.20 -0.79
CA TYR A 506 8.40 13.91 -0.62
C TYR A 506 6.88 14.01 -0.73
N SER A 507 6.31 15.16 -0.37
CA SER A 507 4.90 15.41 -0.57
C SER A 507 4.68 16.67 -1.39
N CYS A 508 4.03 16.40 -2.50
CA CYS A 508 3.31 17.26 -3.41
C CYS A 508 1.95 16.58 -3.57
#